data_AF-A0A2V7EIM7-F1
#
_entry.id   AF-A0A2V7EIM7-F1
#
_cell.length_a   1.000
_cell.length_b   1.000
_cell.length_c   1.000
_cell.angle_alpha   90.00
_cell.angle_beta   90.00
_cell.angle_gamma   90.00
#
_symmetry.space_group_name_H-M   'P 1'
#
loop_
_entity.id
_entity.type
_entity.pdbx_description
1 polymer ?
#
loop_
_entity_poly.entity_id
_entity_poly.type
_entity_poly.pdbx_seq_one_letter_code
_entity_poly.pdbx_strand_id
1 'polypeptide(L)'
;ARARAAGDTGAVTPATANIASALTEGAAPSVAYLTGAALAALASPARGESGKLRARIQQPGTPIAPILADTLPPGAVAEFSSGAAAESTSKLVAPPRPGTWSLALKIGNAIKPLADFSVITLRPATEKRAGRLGLYYIGNWPAARKGRPGVSYDPPTGFIEVTPQNQNTQLSDHFKLKDFLPHDQQNVWPKYIVVDIKLIDKDELVLQDLKEHGINPNGVRVLSGFRTPQYNAGGGDPRGRAALSRHMYGDANDIFIDNDGDGQMDDLNHDGRVNIADAKVILDAVNRVERAHPSLIGGCGIYSATSAHGPFTHIDTRGYPARWIGTGDS
;
A
#
# COMPACT_ATOMS: atom_id res chain seq x y z
N ALA A 1 6.65 -36.77 14.10
CA ALA A 1 5.37 -37.02 13.39
C ALA A 1 4.25 -36.54 14.31
N ARG A 2 3.32 -35.64 13.97
CA ARG A 2 2.99 -34.88 12.76
C ARG A 2 2.52 -33.48 13.19
N ALA A 3 2.82 -32.49 12.38
CA ALA A 3 2.44 -31.09 12.56
C ALA A 3 0.93 -30.88 12.44
N ARG A 4 0.36 -30.00 13.27
CA ARG A 4 -0.95 -29.38 13.05
C ARG A 4 -0.76 -28.21 12.09
N ALA A 5 -1.35 -28.30 10.91
CA ALA A 5 -1.56 -27.17 10.02
C ALA A 5 -2.77 -26.39 10.55
N ALA A 6 -2.54 -25.17 11.05
CA ALA A 6 -3.59 -24.18 11.22
C ALA A 6 -3.71 -23.43 9.88
N GLY A 7 -4.72 -23.81 9.09
CA GLY A 7 -5.15 -23.02 7.94
C GLY A 7 -6.05 -21.90 8.47
N ASP A 8 -5.54 -20.68 8.45
CA ASP A 8 -6.31 -19.48 8.69
C ASP A 8 -7.25 -19.29 7.48
N THR A 9 -8.52 -19.63 7.65
CA THR A 9 -9.55 -19.39 6.63
C THR A 9 -10.23 -18.08 7.00
N GLY A 10 -9.84 -17.01 6.32
CA GLY A 10 -10.50 -15.71 6.45
C GLY A 10 -12.00 -15.89 6.21
N ALA A 11 -12.81 -15.53 7.20
CA ALA A 11 -14.25 -15.77 7.16
C ALA A 11 -14.89 -15.02 5.95
N VAL A 12 -15.43 -15.78 5.01
CA VAL A 12 -16.21 -15.25 3.89
C VAL A 12 -17.47 -14.60 4.46
N THR A 13 -17.75 -13.34 4.13
CA THR A 13 -18.98 -12.70 4.62
C THR A 13 -20.21 -13.41 4.06
N PRO A 14 -21.33 -13.49 4.80
CA PRO A 14 -22.56 -14.14 4.32
C PRO A 14 -23.05 -13.58 2.96
N ALA A 15 -22.82 -12.28 2.70
CA ALA A 15 -23.14 -11.66 1.42
C ALA A 15 -22.26 -12.19 0.28
N THR A 16 -20.94 -12.27 0.50
CA THR A 16 -19.99 -12.87 -0.46
C THR A 16 -20.34 -14.34 -0.73
N ALA A 17 -20.72 -15.09 0.32
CA ALA A 17 -21.11 -16.51 0.19
C ALA A 17 -22.40 -16.70 -0.61
N ASN A 18 -23.43 -15.87 -0.37
CA ASN A 18 -24.68 -15.92 -1.11
C ASN A 18 -24.51 -15.55 -2.59
N ILE A 19 -23.70 -14.53 -2.89
CA ILE A 19 -23.37 -14.17 -4.28
C ILE A 19 -22.58 -15.29 -4.95
N ALA A 20 -21.59 -15.87 -4.28
CA ALA A 20 -20.81 -16.99 -4.81
C ALA A 20 -21.69 -18.22 -5.07
N SER A 21 -22.62 -18.54 -4.17
CA SER A 21 -23.60 -19.64 -4.33
C SER A 21 -24.56 -19.39 -5.51
N ALA A 22 -25.05 -18.17 -5.66
CA ALA A 22 -25.92 -17.80 -6.78
C ALA A 22 -25.20 -17.86 -8.14
N LEU A 23 -23.87 -17.72 -8.15
CA LEU A 23 -23.04 -17.88 -9.35
C LEU A 23 -22.69 -19.34 -9.67
N THR A 24 -22.88 -20.27 -8.73
CA THR A 24 -22.54 -21.71 -8.89
C THR A 24 -23.77 -22.60 -9.09
N GLU A 25 -24.99 -22.09 -8.92
CA GLU A 25 -26.24 -22.81 -9.19
C GLU A 25 -26.46 -23.02 -10.70
N GLY A 26 -26.43 -24.28 -11.13
CA GLY A 26 -26.49 -24.68 -12.55
C GLY A 26 -27.81 -24.43 -13.29
N ALA A 27 -28.80 -23.80 -12.65
CA ALA A 27 -30.11 -23.51 -13.24
C ALA A 27 -30.32 -22.02 -13.58
N ALA A 28 -29.40 -21.12 -13.18
CA ALA A 28 -29.49 -19.69 -13.48
C ALA A 28 -28.69 -19.35 -14.76
N PRO A 29 -29.19 -18.46 -15.65
CA PRO A 29 -28.33 -17.87 -16.67
C PRO A 29 -27.23 -17.07 -15.96
N SER A 30 -26.02 -17.64 -15.94
CA SER A 30 -24.82 -17.19 -15.18
C SER A 30 -24.40 -15.73 -15.41
N VAL A 31 -25.02 -15.05 -16.38
CA VAL A 31 -24.73 -13.67 -16.77
C VAL A 31 -25.63 -12.64 -16.08
N ALA A 32 -26.86 -13.00 -15.69
CA ALA A 32 -27.82 -12.05 -15.13
C ALA A 32 -27.46 -11.57 -13.71
N TYR A 33 -26.64 -12.35 -12.99
CA TYR A 33 -26.32 -12.10 -11.57
C TYR A 33 -25.03 -11.30 -11.34
N LEU A 34 -24.14 -11.16 -12.33
CA LEU A 34 -22.96 -10.27 -12.22
C LEU A 34 -23.31 -8.82 -12.51
N THR A 35 -24.00 -8.21 -11.55
CA THR A 35 -24.11 -6.76 -11.45
C THR A 35 -22.78 -6.14 -11.01
N GLY A 36 -22.59 -4.84 -11.24
CA GLY A 36 -21.42 -4.12 -10.70
C GLY A 36 -21.33 -4.20 -9.17
N ALA A 37 -22.46 -4.22 -8.48
CA ALA A 37 -22.53 -4.36 -7.02
C ALA A 37 -22.07 -5.74 -6.54
N ALA A 38 -22.47 -6.82 -7.25
CA ALA A 38 -22.01 -8.17 -6.94
C ALA A 38 -20.49 -8.29 -7.11
N LEU A 39 -19.95 -7.74 -8.19
CA LEU A 39 -18.50 -7.71 -8.44
C LEU A 39 -17.75 -6.90 -7.37
N ALA A 40 -18.28 -5.74 -6.98
CA ALA A 40 -17.71 -4.92 -5.92
C ALA A 40 -17.70 -5.65 -4.56
N ALA A 41 -18.79 -6.36 -4.21
CA ALA A 41 -18.87 -7.16 -3.00
C ALA A 41 -17.85 -8.32 -2.99
N LEU A 42 -17.64 -8.96 -4.14
CA LEU A 42 -16.65 -10.01 -4.32
C LEU A 42 -15.20 -9.51 -4.20
N ALA A 43 -14.95 -8.27 -4.64
CA ALA A 43 -13.64 -7.62 -4.52
C ALA A 43 -13.46 -6.85 -3.20
N SER A 44 -14.49 -6.76 -2.35
CA SER A 44 -14.46 -6.01 -1.09
C SER A 44 -13.33 -6.42 -0.15
N PRO A 45 -12.96 -7.71 0.01
CA PRO A 45 -11.80 -8.07 0.83
C PRO A 45 -10.49 -7.45 0.32
N ALA A 46 -10.41 -7.19 -0.98
CA ALA A 46 -9.26 -6.56 -1.61
C ALA A 46 -9.21 -5.04 -1.41
N ARG A 47 -10.22 -4.47 -0.77
CA ARG A 47 -10.24 -3.06 -0.41
C ARG A 47 -9.60 -2.78 0.96
N GLY A 48 -9.10 -3.81 1.65
CA GLY A 48 -8.45 -3.66 2.95
C GLY A 48 -9.43 -3.45 4.10
N GLU A 49 -8.90 -3.29 5.31
CA GLU A 49 -9.68 -3.00 6.51
C GLU A 49 -10.33 -1.61 6.46
N SER A 50 -9.71 -0.64 5.78
CA SER A 50 -10.30 0.67 5.50
C SER A 50 -11.46 0.61 4.50
N GLY A 51 -11.50 -0.41 3.65
CA GLY A 51 -12.38 -0.47 2.49
C GLY A 51 -12.02 0.51 1.36
N LYS A 52 -10.88 1.21 1.44
CA LYS A 52 -10.48 2.29 0.51
C LYS A 52 -9.31 1.95 -0.40
N LEU A 53 -8.70 0.77 -0.26
CA LEU A 53 -7.59 0.40 -1.14
C LEU A 53 -8.05 0.29 -2.59
N ARG A 54 -7.24 0.78 -3.52
CA ARG A 54 -7.48 0.76 -4.97
C ARG A 54 -6.43 -0.04 -5.73
N ALA A 55 -5.54 -0.71 -5.01
CA ALA A 55 -4.55 -1.59 -5.60
C ALA A 55 -4.27 -2.86 -4.79
N ARG A 56 -3.81 -3.89 -5.49
CA ARG A 56 -3.09 -5.04 -4.91
C ARG A 56 -1.74 -5.17 -5.57
N ILE A 57 -0.72 -5.44 -4.76
CA ILE A 57 0.67 -5.57 -5.21
C ILE A 57 1.05 -7.03 -5.06
N GLN A 58 1.48 -7.65 -6.15
CA GLN A 58 1.60 -9.10 -6.23
C GLN A 58 2.87 -9.51 -6.98
N GLN A 59 3.47 -10.64 -6.56
CA GLN A 59 4.56 -11.26 -7.32
C GLN A 59 4.01 -11.86 -8.63
N PRO A 60 4.81 -11.88 -9.72
CA PRO A 60 4.42 -12.50 -10.98
C PRO A 60 3.84 -13.91 -10.82
N GLY A 61 2.66 -14.15 -11.40
CA GLY A 61 2.03 -15.48 -11.43
C GLY A 61 1.52 -16.01 -10.09
N THR A 62 1.52 -15.19 -9.03
CA THR A 62 1.00 -15.60 -7.72
C THR A 62 -0.46 -15.20 -7.52
N PRO A 63 -1.24 -15.93 -6.70
CA PRO A 63 -2.65 -15.61 -6.45
C PRO A 63 -2.84 -14.19 -5.94
N ILE A 64 -3.86 -13.48 -6.44
CA ILE A 64 -4.13 -12.10 -6.03
C ILE A 64 -5.01 -12.14 -4.78
N ALA A 65 -4.38 -12.14 -3.60
CA ALA A 65 -5.07 -12.26 -2.33
C ALA A 65 -5.21 -10.90 -1.60
N PRO A 66 -6.31 -10.66 -0.88
CA PRO A 66 -7.58 -11.37 -0.93
C PRO A 66 -8.51 -10.69 -1.97
N ILE A 67 -8.39 -10.99 -3.27
CA ILE A 67 -9.51 -10.77 -4.20
C ILE A 67 -10.19 -12.12 -4.33
N LEU A 68 -11.52 -12.19 -4.13
CA LEU A 68 -12.33 -13.40 -4.39
C LEU A 68 -11.80 -14.66 -3.68
N ALA A 69 -12.18 -14.87 -2.41
CA ALA A 69 -11.87 -16.02 -1.53
C ALA A 69 -11.37 -17.31 -2.24
N ASP A 70 -10.11 -17.27 -2.68
CA ASP A 70 -9.32 -18.32 -3.31
C ASP A 70 -9.80 -18.91 -4.65
N THR A 71 -10.98 -18.57 -5.17
CA THR A 71 -11.46 -19.10 -6.47
C THR A 71 -12.37 -18.13 -7.24
N LEU A 72 -12.18 -18.12 -8.56
CA LEU A 72 -13.12 -17.50 -9.49
C LEU A 72 -14.43 -18.30 -9.55
N PRO A 73 -15.59 -17.66 -9.79
CA PRO A 73 -16.81 -18.38 -10.10
C PRO A 73 -16.59 -19.36 -11.28
N PRO A 74 -17.22 -20.54 -11.30
CA PRO A 74 -17.11 -21.47 -12.41
C PRO A 74 -17.40 -20.81 -13.76
N GLY A 75 -16.50 -21.01 -14.73
CA GLY A 75 -16.62 -20.40 -16.06
C GLY A 75 -16.19 -18.93 -16.14
N ALA A 76 -15.72 -18.33 -15.05
CA ALA A 76 -15.14 -17.00 -15.05
C ALA A 76 -13.66 -17.00 -15.44
N VAL A 77 -13.27 -15.98 -16.18
CA VAL A 77 -11.90 -15.69 -16.60
C VAL A 77 -11.56 -14.28 -16.16
N ALA A 78 -10.43 -14.11 -15.48
CA ALA A 78 -9.89 -12.79 -15.21
C ALA A 78 -9.16 -12.29 -16.46
N GLU A 79 -9.51 -11.10 -16.93
CA GLU A 79 -8.86 -10.38 -18.01
C GLU A 79 -8.13 -9.18 -17.42
N PHE A 80 -6.84 -9.08 -17.76
CA PHE A 80 -5.95 -8.01 -17.36
C PHE A 80 -5.58 -7.18 -18.57
N SER A 81 -5.57 -5.86 -18.44
CA SER A 81 -5.12 -4.97 -19.51
C SER A 81 -4.22 -3.85 -19.01
N SER A 82 -3.23 -3.49 -19.83
CA SER A 82 -2.28 -2.41 -19.59
C SER A 82 -1.86 -1.81 -20.92
N GLY A 83 -2.50 -0.71 -21.33
CA GLY A 83 -2.32 -0.14 -22.66
C GLY A 83 -2.71 -1.14 -23.75
N ALA A 84 -1.80 -1.45 -24.67
CA ALA A 84 -2.01 -2.44 -25.73
C ALA A 84 -1.84 -3.90 -25.26
N ALA A 85 -1.29 -4.12 -24.07
CA ALA A 85 -1.11 -5.46 -23.53
C ALA A 85 -2.41 -5.97 -22.89
N ALA A 86 -2.76 -7.22 -23.18
CA ALA A 86 -3.85 -7.92 -22.54
C ALA A 86 -3.42 -9.36 -22.19
N GLU A 87 -3.85 -9.83 -21.03
CA GLU A 87 -3.61 -11.18 -20.55
C GLU A 87 -4.88 -11.74 -19.90
N SER A 88 -5.09 -13.05 -19.99
CA SER A 88 -6.24 -13.69 -19.37
C SER A 88 -5.86 -14.96 -18.65
N THR A 89 -6.58 -15.28 -17.59
CA THR A 89 -6.33 -16.47 -16.79
C THR A 89 -7.61 -16.98 -16.14
N SER A 90 -7.75 -18.30 -16.09
CA SER A 90 -8.81 -19.00 -15.35
C SER A 90 -8.48 -19.19 -13.87
N LYS A 91 -7.25 -18.86 -13.46
CA LYS A 91 -6.80 -18.82 -12.06
C LYS A 91 -6.58 -17.35 -11.71
N LEU A 92 -7.17 -16.82 -10.64
CA LEU A 92 -7.02 -15.42 -10.26
C LEU A 92 -5.60 -15.12 -9.73
N VAL A 93 -4.65 -15.08 -10.65
CA VAL A 93 -3.23 -14.84 -10.42
C VAL A 93 -2.80 -13.57 -11.13
N ALA A 94 -1.81 -12.89 -10.57
CA ALA A 94 -1.26 -11.68 -11.18
C ALA A 94 -0.60 -12.03 -12.52
N PRO A 95 -0.73 -11.16 -13.54
CA PRO A 95 -0.04 -11.34 -14.81
C PRO A 95 1.45 -11.60 -14.61
N PRO A 96 2.07 -12.58 -15.30
CA PRO A 96 3.51 -12.83 -15.21
C PRO A 96 4.37 -11.63 -15.65
N ARG A 97 3.84 -10.76 -16.51
CA ARG A 97 4.57 -9.55 -16.93
C ARG A 97 4.45 -8.46 -15.85
N PRO A 98 5.57 -7.89 -15.37
CA PRO A 98 5.53 -6.72 -14.48
C PRO A 98 4.74 -5.56 -15.08
N GLY A 99 4.04 -4.81 -14.24
CA GLY A 99 3.26 -3.66 -14.68
C GLY A 99 2.03 -3.38 -13.83
N THR A 100 1.28 -2.37 -14.22
CA THR A 100 0.01 -1.97 -13.58
C THR A 100 -1.14 -2.39 -14.49
N TRP A 101 -2.03 -3.21 -13.96
CA TRP A 101 -3.07 -3.89 -14.72
C TRP A 101 -4.46 -3.46 -14.25
N SER A 102 -5.31 -3.08 -15.21
CA SER A 102 -6.75 -3.04 -15.00
C SER A 102 -7.28 -4.47 -14.97
N LEU A 103 -8.25 -4.77 -14.11
CA LEU A 103 -8.86 -6.09 -13.97
C LEU A 103 -10.32 -6.07 -14.44
N ALA A 104 -10.71 -7.06 -15.25
CA ALA A 104 -12.09 -7.37 -15.57
C ALA A 104 -12.37 -8.86 -15.35
N LEU A 105 -13.61 -9.19 -15.01
CA LEU A 105 -14.09 -10.57 -15.00
C LEU A 105 -14.97 -10.81 -16.22
N LYS A 106 -14.62 -11.85 -16.98
CA LYS A 106 -15.38 -12.35 -18.11
C LYS A 106 -16.09 -13.65 -17.77
N ILE A 107 -17.39 -13.71 -17.96
CA ILE A 107 -18.23 -14.89 -17.74
C ILE A 107 -19.15 -15.05 -18.95
N GLY A 108 -18.96 -16.13 -19.71
CA GLY A 108 -19.59 -16.28 -21.02
C GLY A 108 -19.25 -15.11 -21.96
N ASN A 109 -20.28 -14.39 -22.42
CA ASN A 109 -20.13 -13.22 -23.29
C ASN A 109 -20.11 -11.87 -22.54
N ALA A 110 -20.27 -11.87 -21.22
CA ALA A 110 -20.25 -10.63 -20.44
C ALA A 110 -18.86 -10.35 -19.87
N ILE A 111 -18.40 -9.11 -20.02
CA ILE A 111 -17.17 -8.59 -19.43
C ILE A 111 -17.56 -7.48 -18.45
N LYS A 112 -17.09 -7.59 -17.20
CA LYS A 112 -17.34 -6.61 -16.14
C LYS A 112 -16.00 -6.11 -15.59
N PRO A 113 -15.60 -4.85 -15.84
CA PRO A 113 -14.41 -4.28 -15.24
C PRO A 113 -14.61 -4.09 -13.75
N LEU A 114 -13.56 -4.37 -12.96
CA LEU A 114 -13.47 -3.92 -11.59
C LEU A 114 -12.95 -2.47 -11.61
N ALA A 115 -13.89 -1.52 -11.64
CA ALA A 115 -13.57 -0.10 -11.68
C ALA A 115 -12.74 0.35 -10.47
N ASP A 116 -11.92 1.37 -10.68
CA ASP A 116 -11.08 2.01 -9.65
C ASP A 116 -10.25 1.02 -8.84
N PHE A 117 -9.74 -0.01 -9.52
CA PHE A 117 -8.90 -1.02 -8.92
C PHE A 117 -7.80 -1.48 -9.88
N SER A 118 -6.58 -1.58 -9.38
CA SER A 118 -5.41 -2.04 -10.14
C SER A 118 -4.74 -3.24 -9.50
N VAL A 119 -4.23 -4.14 -10.34
CA VAL A 119 -3.29 -5.19 -9.91
C VAL A 119 -1.91 -4.78 -10.38
N ILE A 120 -0.99 -4.63 -9.44
CA ILE A 120 0.40 -4.23 -9.69
C ILE A 120 1.26 -5.48 -9.59
N THR A 121 1.75 -5.96 -10.73
CA THR A 121 2.74 -7.03 -10.77
C THR A 121 4.13 -6.47 -10.57
N LEU A 122 4.82 -6.97 -9.54
CA LEU A 122 6.18 -6.55 -9.21
C LEU A 122 7.20 -6.98 -10.27
N ARG A 123 8.19 -6.12 -10.54
CA ARG A 123 9.43 -6.50 -11.21
C ARG A 123 10.31 -7.28 -10.22
N PRO A 124 10.73 -8.52 -10.51
CA PRO A 124 11.51 -9.33 -9.59
C PRO A 124 12.84 -8.69 -9.18
N ALA A 125 13.21 -8.80 -7.90
CA ALA A 125 14.49 -8.29 -7.40
C ALA A 125 15.70 -9.02 -8.00
N THR A 126 15.51 -10.22 -8.55
CA THR A 126 16.52 -10.99 -9.27
C THR A 126 16.98 -10.32 -10.57
N GLU A 127 16.27 -9.32 -11.07
CA GLU A 127 16.71 -8.51 -12.21
C GLU A 127 17.71 -7.42 -11.83
N LYS A 128 17.90 -7.15 -10.53
CA LYS A 128 18.85 -6.15 -10.05
C LYS A 128 20.27 -6.56 -10.43
N ARG A 129 21.06 -5.62 -10.99
CA ARG A 129 22.46 -5.82 -11.36
C ARG A 129 23.29 -4.67 -10.79
N ALA A 130 24.32 -4.99 -10.01
CA ALA A 130 25.24 -4.01 -9.42
C ALA A 130 24.55 -2.81 -8.75
N GLY A 131 23.48 -3.05 -7.97
CA GLY A 131 22.75 -1.97 -7.29
C GLY A 131 21.69 -1.24 -8.14
N ARG A 132 21.47 -1.65 -9.39
CA ARG A 132 20.57 -0.97 -10.33
C ARG A 132 19.48 -1.88 -10.87
N LEU A 133 18.33 -1.28 -11.21
CA LEU A 133 17.32 -1.85 -12.10
C LEU A 133 17.23 -0.94 -13.32
N GLY A 134 17.66 -1.43 -14.49
CA GLY A 134 17.90 -0.57 -15.64
C GLY A 134 18.87 0.57 -15.30
N LEU A 135 18.45 1.81 -15.58
CA LEU A 135 19.24 3.01 -15.28
C LEU A 135 19.07 3.52 -13.85
N TYR A 136 18.03 3.09 -13.14
CA TYR A 136 17.70 3.59 -11.80
C TYR A 136 18.60 2.95 -10.74
N TYR A 137 19.29 3.79 -9.97
CA TYR A 137 20.18 3.34 -8.91
C TYR A 137 19.42 3.21 -7.59
N ILE A 138 19.22 1.97 -7.16
CA ILE A 138 18.51 1.64 -5.92
C ILE A 138 19.51 1.48 -4.77
N GLY A 139 20.72 1.00 -5.07
CA GLY A 139 21.70 0.63 -4.06
C GLY A 139 21.46 -0.79 -3.53
N ASN A 140 22.02 -1.08 -2.35
CA ASN A 140 21.96 -2.40 -1.74
C ASN A 140 21.36 -2.28 -0.34
N TRP A 141 20.35 -3.09 -0.05
CA TRP A 141 19.89 -3.26 1.32
C TRP A 141 21.04 -3.79 2.19
N PRO A 142 21.14 -3.35 3.45
CA PRO A 142 22.04 -3.97 4.40
C PRO A 142 21.82 -5.48 4.47
N ALA A 143 22.85 -6.24 4.82
CA ALA A 143 22.70 -7.66 5.11
C ALA A 143 21.59 -7.84 6.16
N ALA A 144 20.68 -8.79 5.93
CA ALA A 144 19.57 -9.06 6.83
C ALA A 144 20.09 -9.22 8.27
N ARG A 145 19.62 -8.34 9.16
CA ARG A 145 19.98 -8.39 10.58
C ARG A 145 18.84 -9.05 11.33
N LYS A 146 19.17 -9.86 12.34
CA LYS A 146 18.16 -10.33 13.30
C LYS A 146 17.57 -9.11 14.00
N GLY A 147 16.34 -8.78 13.64
CA GLY A 147 15.54 -7.74 14.29
C GLY A 147 14.86 -8.28 15.56
N ARG A 148 13.95 -7.47 16.11
CA ARG A 148 13.00 -7.99 17.10
C ARG A 148 12.18 -9.13 16.48
N PRO A 149 11.77 -10.15 17.26
CA PRO A 149 10.89 -11.21 16.78
C PRO A 149 9.65 -10.61 16.09
N GLY A 150 9.31 -11.12 14.91
CA GLY A 150 8.18 -10.63 14.10
C GLY A 150 8.52 -9.47 13.14
N VAL A 151 9.74 -8.92 13.19
CA VAL A 151 10.16 -7.83 12.30
C VAL A 151 11.12 -8.35 11.26
N SER A 152 10.72 -8.31 9.98
CA SER A 152 11.63 -8.62 8.88
C SER A 152 12.40 -7.38 8.45
N TYR A 153 13.71 -7.57 8.27
CA TYR A 153 14.62 -6.66 7.58
C TYR A 153 15.18 -7.35 6.33
N ASP A 154 14.41 -8.27 5.75
CA ASP A 154 14.78 -8.93 4.52
C ASP A 154 14.67 -7.95 3.35
N PRO A 155 15.60 -7.99 2.39
CA PRO A 155 15.47 -7.19 1.18
C PRO A 155 14.16 -7.49 0.44
N PRO A 156 13.52 -6.46 -0.17
CA PRO A 156 12.33 -6.64 -0.98
C PRO A 156 12.53 -7.66 -2.10
N THR A 157 11.55 -8.53 -2.28
CA THR A 157 11.59 -9.60 -3.30
C THR A 157 11.25 -9.11 -4.70
N GLY A 158 10.69 -7.91 -4.81
CA GLY A 158 10.39 -7.24 -6.08
C GLY A 158 10.07 -5.77 -5.88
N PHE A 159 9.86 -5.06 -6.99
CA PHE A 159 9.67 -3.61 -7.03
C PHE A 159 8.49 -3.23 -7.91
N ILE A 160 7.76 -2.20 -7.49
CA ILE A 160 6.76 -1.55 -8.34
C ILE A 160 7.51 -0.70 -9.36
N GLU A 161 7.29 -0.96 -10.64
CA GLU A 161 7.80 -0.12 -11.72
C GLU A 161 6.89 1.10 -11.89
N VAL A 162 7.45 2.29 -11.69
CA VAL A 162 6.75 3.57 -11.84
C VAL A 162 7.32 4.31 -13.04
N THR A 163 6.45 4.61 -13.99
CA THR A 163 6.72 5.33 -15.23
C THR A 163 5.99 6.69 -15.20
N PRO A 164 6.36 7.63 -16.09
CA PRO A 164 5.58 8.87 -16.25
C PRO A 164 4.10 8.62 -16.55
N GLN A 165 3.77 7.49 -17.20
CA GLN A 165 2.42 7.12 -17.61
C GLN A 165 1.58 6.54 -16.45
N ASN A 166 2.18 5.80 -15.51
CA ASN A 166 1.45 5.14 -14.42
C ASN A 166 1.65 5.80 -13.03
N GLN A 167 2.50 6.82 -12.89
CA GLN A 167 2.77 7.44 -11.58
C GLN A 167 1.53 7.98 -10.85
N ASN A 168 0.43 8.25 -11.57
CA ASN A 168 -0.84 8.69 -11.00
C ASN A 168 -1.81 7.55 -10.67
N THR A 169 -1.39 6.28 -10.77
CA THR A 169 -2.20 5.14 -10.33
C THR A 169 -2.52 5.27 -8.84
N GLN A 170 -3.82 5.20 -8.51
CA GLN A 170 -4.30 5.22 -7.13
C GLN A 170 -3.89 3.93 -6.39
N LEU A 171 -3.31 4.11 -5.21
CA LEU A 171 -3.15 3.03 -4.21
C LEU A 171 -4.37 2.95 -3.28
N SER A 172 -5.00 4.09 -3.01
CA SER A 172 -6.23 4.22 -2.22
C SER A 172 -7.01 5.48 -2.63
N ASP A 173 -7.96 5.93 -1.81
CA ASP A 173 -8.69 7.17 -2.06
C ASP A 173 -7.78 8.40 -2.02
N HIS A 174 -6.84 8.46 -1.07
CA HIS A 174 -5.97 9.63 -0.87
C HIS A 174 -4.57 9.48 -1.47
N PHE A 175 -4.11 8.26 -1.73
CA PHE A 175 -2.71 8.00 -2.07
C PHE A 175 -2.50 7.46 -3.49
N LYS A 176 -1.45 7.94 -4.16
CA LYS A 176 -0.98 7.56 -5.51
C LYS A 176 0.44 7.00 -5.47
N LEU A 177 0.85 6.27 -6.50
CA LEU A 177 2.24 5.79 -6.63
C LEU A 177 3.28 6.90 -6.53
N LYS A 178 3.04 8.05 -7.15
CA LYS A 178 3.98 9.17 -7.16
C LYS A 178 4.28 9.74 -5.77
N ASP A 179 3.34 9.62 -4.84
CA ASP A 179 3.46 10.20 -3.50
C ASP A 179 4.55 9.46 -2.69
N PHE A 180 4.93 8.26 -3.11
CA PHE A 180 5.96 7.44 -2.46
C PHE A 180 7.30 7.44 -3.20
N LEU A 181 7.48 8.30 -4.21
CA LEU A 181 8.73 8.37 -4.95
C LEU A 181 9.85 9.03 -4.11
N PRO A 182 11.07 8.46 -4.12
CA PRO A 182 12.24 9.14 -3.58
C PRO A 182 12.52 10.46 -4.29
N HIS A 183 13.10 11.43 -3.57
CA HIS A 183 13.38 12.78 -4.07
C HIS A 183 14.69 12.92 -4.85
N ASP A 184 15.37 11.81 -5.17
CA ASP A 184 16.59 11.78 -5.98
C ASP A 184 16.34 11.29 -7.42
N GLN A 185 17.36 11.44 -8.27
CA GLN A 185 17.36 10.93 -9.65
C GLN A 185 16.13 11.40 -10.46
N GLN A 186 15.82 12.70 -10.43
CA GLN A 186 14.57 13.28 -10.94
C GLN A 186 14.31 12.95 -12.43
N ASN A 187 15.38 12.87 -13.23
CA ASN A 187 15.30 12.65 -14.68
C ASN A 187 15.51 11.18 -15.10
N VAL A 188 15.54 10.24 -14.16
CA VAL A 188 15.73 8.81 -14.44
C VAL A 188 14.39 8.08 -14.34
N TRP A 189 14.00 7.44 -15.44
CA TRP A 189 12.78 6.65 -15.56
C TRP A 189 13.05 5.31 -16.27
N PRO A 190 12.28 4.25 -15.96
CA PRO A 190 11.32 4.15 -14.85
C PRO A 190 12.01 4.22 -13.47
N LYS A 191 11.24 4.61 -12.46
CA LYS A 191 11.60 4.51 -11.04
C LYS A 191 11.09 3.17 -10.48
N TYR A 192 11.72 2.70 -9.41
CA TYR A 192 11.34 1.44 -8.78
C TYR A 192 11.19 1.64 -7.28
N ILE A 193 9.99 1.37 -6.76
CA ILE A 193 9.66 1.58 -5.35
C ILE A 193 9.15 0.31 -4.69
N VAL A 194 9.11 0.35 -3.36
CA VAL A 194 8.47 -0.67 -2.53
C VAL A 194 7.45 0.03 -1.66
N VAL A 195 6.23 -0.48 -1.67
CA VAL A 195 5.14 0.00 -0.83
C VAL A 195 4.42 -1.23 -0.28
N ASP A 196 4.33 -1.34 1.04
CA ASP A 196 3.46 -2.32 1.69
C ASP A 196 2.05 -1.76 1.72
N ILE A 197 1.10 -2.48 1.13
CA ILE A 197 -0.29 -2.02 1.05
C ILE A 197 -0.94 -1.90 2.44
N LYS A 198 -0.42 -2.58 3.47
CA LYS A 198 -0.90 -2.43 4.86
C LYS A 198 -0.65 -1.03 5.41
N LEU A 199 0.45 -0.38 5.02
CA LEU A 199 0.71 1.01 5.39
C LEU A 199 -0.40 1.91 4.84
N ILE A 200 -0.70 1.77 3.55
CA ILE A 200 -1.72 2.57 2.87
C ILE A 200 -3.10 2.37 3.51
N ASP A 201 -3.42 1.12 3.87
CA ASP A 201 -4.68 0.77 4.54
C ASP A 201 -4.80 1.42 5.92
N LYS A 202 -3.70 1.39 6.68
CA LYS A 202 -3.61 2.06 7.98
C LYS A 202 -3.75 3.57 7.85
N ASP A 203 -3.07 4.18 6.89
CA ASP A 203 -3.14 5.63 6.69
C ASP A 203 -4.58 6.05 6.36
N GLU A 204 -5.29 5.31 5.51
CA GLU A 204 -6.69 5.55 5.21
C GLU A 204 -7.63 5.47 6.43
N LEU A 205 -7.34 4.57 7.37
CA LEU A 205 -8.03 4.47 8.67
C LEU A 205 -7.66 5.64 9.59
N VAL A 206 -6.40 6.09 9.58
CA VAL A 206 -5.96 7.26 10.35
C VAL A 206 -6.65 8.53 9.85
N LEU A 207 -6.73 8.73 8.53
CA LEU A 207 -7.45 9.86 7.94
C LEU A 207 -8.95 9.79 8.26
N GLN A 208 -9.53 8.58 8.27
CA GLN A 208 -10.92 8.38 8.70
C GLN A 208 -11.12 8.76 10.17
N ASP A 209 -10.27 8.27 11.07
CA ASP A 209 -10.34 8.59 12.50
C ASP A 209 -10.18 10.10 12.74
N LEU A 210 -9.25 10.77 12.05
CA LEU A 210 -9.11 12.23 12.08
C LEU A 210 -10.41 12.94 11.70
N LYS A 211 -11.05 12.50 10.61
CA LYS A 211 -12.34 13.03 10.15
C LYS A 211 -13.46 12.83 11.18
N GLU A 212 -13.52 11.66 11.80
CA GLU A 212 -14.50 11.35 12.85
C GLU A 212 -14.30 12.23 14.11
N HIS A 213 -13.09 12.75 14.31
CA HIS A 213 -12.73 13.67 15.39
C HIS A 213 -12.69 15.15 14.96
N GLY A 214 -13.30 15.49 13.82
CA GLY A 214 -13.50 16.88 13.39
C GLY A 214 -12.34 17.51 12.62
N ILE A 215 -11.29 16.75 12.32
CA ILE A 215 -10.14 17.21 11.52
C ILE A 215 -10.38 16.89 10.05
N ASN A 216 -10.24 17.87 9.15
CA ASN A 216 -10.33 17.63 7.71
C ASN A 216 -9.03 17.02 7.16
N PRO A 217 -9.01 15.76 6.71
CA PRO A 217 -7.78 15.09 6.26
C PRO A 217 -7.52 15.22 4.75
N ASN A 218 -8.38 15.91 3.99
CA ASN A 218 -8.35 15.91 2.53
C ASN A 218 -7.02 16.43 1.95
N GLY A 219 -6.38 17.36 2.68
CA GLY A 219 -5.08 17.93 2.38
C GLY A 219 -3.89 17.05 2.73
N VAL A 220 -4.05 15.75 3.02
CA VAL A 220 -2.92 14.88 3.34
C VAL A 220 -1.82 14.94 2.26
N ARG A 221 -0.57 15.01 2.72
CA ARG A 221 0.66 14.98 1.92
C ARG A 221 1.59 13.92 2.45
N VAL A 222 2.27 13.23 1.55
CA VAL A 222 3.40 12.37 1.88
C VAL A 222 4.68 13.21 1.73
N LEU A 223 5.30 13.56 2.85
CA LEU A 223 6.59 14.24 2.87
C LEU A 223 7.72 13.31 2.43
N SER A 224 7.65 12.03 2.84
CA SER A 224 8.61 11.01 2.43
C SER A 224 7.97 9.63 2.48
N GLY A 225 7.94 8.93 1.34
CA GLY A 225 7.47 7.54 1.26
C GLY A 225 8.63 6.56 1.20
N PHE A 226 8.73 5.80 0.11
CA PHE A 226 9.83 4.86 -0.08
C PHE A 226 11.17 5.59 -0.19
N ARG A 227 12.23 5.02 0.39
CA ARG A 227 13.60 5.51 0.25
C ARG A 227 14.47 4.37 -0.29
N THR A 228 15.13 4.58 -1.42
CA THR A 228 16.13 3.62 -1.88
C THR A 228 17.27 3.52 -0.84
N PRO A 229 17.93 2.36 -0.68
CA PRO A 229 19.14 2.29 0.14
C PRO A 229 20.19 3.34 -0.22
N GLN A 230 20.31 3.68 -1.51
CA GLN A 230 21.19 4.76 -1.96
C GLN A 230 20.76 6.14 -1.45
N TYR A 231 19.50 6.51 -1.64
CA TYR A 231 18.97 7.81 -1.18
C TYR A 231 19.05 7.94 0.34
N ASN A 232 18.69 6.87 1.04
CA ASN A 232 18.68 6.82 2.49
C ASN A 232 20.09 6.91 3.10
N ALA A 233 21.12 6.42 2.41
CA ALA A 233 22.51 6.58 2.86
C ALA A 233 23.01 8.04 2.79
N GLY A 234 22.44 8.86 1.90
CA GLY A 234 22.79 10.28 1.76
C GLY A 234 21.98 11.23 2.65
N GLY A 235 20.88 10.77 3.26
CA GLY A 235 19.92 11.60 3.99
C GLY A 235 19.81 11.34 5.49
N GLY A 236 20.80 10.72 6.14
CA GLY A 236 20.75 10.49 7.59
C GLY A 236 22.10 10.27 8.25
N ASP A 237 22.15 10.46 9.58
CA ASP A 237 23.33 10.27 10.43
C ASP A 237 24.04 8.93 10.10
N PRO A 238 25.31 8.98 9.63
CA PRO A 238 26.13 7.81 9.30
C PRO A 238 26.34 6.81 10.44
N ARG A 239 25.99 7.16 11.69
CA ARG A 239 26.30 6.37 12.89
C ARG A 239 25.30 5.28 13.27
N GLY A 240 24.20 5.09 12.53
CA GLY A 240 23.50 3.79 12.62
C GLY A 240 21.98 3.73 12.54
N ARG A 241 21.24 4.83 12.30
CA ARG A 241 19.77 4.78 12.13
C ARG A 241 19.31 4.57 10.68
N ALA A 242 20.07 5.07 9.70
CA ALA A 242 19.76 4.92 8.28
C ALA A 242 19.56 3.44 7.87
N ALA A 243 20.41 2.52 8.33
CA ALA A 243 20.35 1.11 7.95
C ALA A 243 19.09 0.35 8.42
N LEU A 244 18.35 0.88 9.38
CA LEU A 244 17.14 0.26 9.94
C LEU A 244 15.85 1.03 9.60
N SER A 245 15.95 2.05 8.73
CA SER A 245 14.80 2.85 8.31
C SER A 245 13.75 1.98 7.63
N ARG A 246 12.51 2.02 8.15
CA ARG A 246 11.36 1.30 7.61
C ARG A 246 10.95 1.80 6.22
N HIS A 247 11.28 3.05 5.87
CA HIS A 247 11.08 3.59 4.51
C HIS A 247 11.77 2.76 3.42
N MET A 248 12.90 2.11 3.72
CA MET A 248 13.60 1.25 2.74
C MET A 248 12.89 -0.07 2.49
N TYR A 249 12.00 -0.49 3.38
CA TYR A 249 11.25 -1.74 3.27
C TYR A 249 9.81 -1.50 2.79
N GLY A 250 9.46 -0.24 2.51
CA GLY A 250 8.18 0.16 1.92
C GLY A 250 7.02 0.22 2.91
N ASP A 251 7.28 -0.02 4.19
CA ASP A 251 6.24 -0.12 5.21
C ASP A 251 6.16 1.12 6.11
N ALA A 252 6.77 2.24 5.69
CA ALA A 252 6.72 3.52 6.38
C ALA A 252 6.55 4.72 5.44
N ASN A 253 5.94 5.78 5.99
CA ASN A 253 5.87 7.10 5.39
C ASN A 253 5.95 8.20 6.45
N ASP A 254 6.20 9.42 5.99
CA ASP A 254 6.09 10.66 6.75
C ASP A 254 4.95 11.47 6.15
N ILE A 255 3.94 11.83 6.94
CA ILE A 255 2.76 12.56 6.48
C ILE A 255 2.49 13.84 7.28
N PHE A 256 1.78 14.76 6.64
CA PHE A 256 1.17 15.94 7.26
C PHE A 256 -0.13 16.30 6.53
N ILE A 257 -0.99 17.08 7.19
CA ILE A 257 -2.26 17.57 6.62
C ILE A 257 -2.05 19.03 6.23
N ASP A 258 -2.27 19.35 4.96
CA ASP A 258 -2.04 20.65 4.33
C ASP A 258 -3.26 20.98 3.45
N ASN A 259 -4.32 21.50 4.08
CA ASN A 259 -5.57 21.77 3.36
C ASN A 259 -5.53 23.07 2.57
N ASP A 260 -4.71 24.05 2.98
CA ASP A 260 -4.59 25.34 2.29
C ASP A 260 -3.49 25.36 1.21
N GLY A 261 -2.61 24.36 1.17
CA GLY A 261 -1.61 24.17 0.15
C GLY A 261 -0.36 25.02 0.34
N ASP A 262 -0.11 25.54 1.54
CA ASP A 262 1.07 26.37 1.83
C ASP A 262 2.36 25.55 2.04
N GLY A 263 2.22 24.21 2.10
CA GLY A 263 3.32 23.26 2.25
C GLY A 263 3.73 23.00 3.70
N GLN A 264 2.96 23.51 4.67
CA GLN A 264 3.10 23.25 6.10
C GLN A 264 1.93 22.40 6.61
N MET A 265 2.08 21.85 7.82
CA MET A 265 0.94 21.23 8.48
C MET A 265 -0.05 22.30 8.94
N ASP A 266 -1.34 22.04 8.79
CA ASP A 266 -2.39 22.87 9.38
C ASP A 266 -2.32 22.82 10.92
N ASP A 267 -2.90 23.84 11.58
CA ASP A 267 -3.16 23.86 13.03
C ASP A 267 -4.29 22.86 13.38
N LEU A 268 -3.92 21.59 13.57
CA LEU A 268 -4.82 20.48 13.81
C LEU A 268 -5.40 20.48 15.22
N ASN A 269 -4.70 21.08 16.19
CA ASN A 269 -5.20 21.15 17.57
C ASN A 269 -5.99 22.44 17.86
N HIS A 270 -6.03 23.37 16.91
CA HIS A 270 -6.72 24.66 16.97
C HIS A 270 -6.21 25.58 18.09
N ASP A 271 -4.92 25.55 18.39
CA ASP A 271 -4.27 26.40 19.40
C ASP A 271 -3.69 27.70 18.83
N GLY A 272 -3.76 27.88 17.50
CA GLY A 272 -3.26 29.03 16.76
C GLY A 272 -1.76 28.92 16.39
N ARG A 273 -1.12 27.76 16.57
CA ARG A 273 0.32 27.57 16.30
C ARG A 273 0.61 26.25 15.61
N VAL A 274 1.18 26.33 14.40
CA VAL A 274 1.71 25.14 13.70
C VAL A 274 2.99 24.64 14.38
N ASN A 275 2.91 23.52 15.10
CA ASN A 275 4.02 22.92 15.83
C ASN A 275 3.87 21.40 16.04
N ILE A 276 4.73 20.79 16.86
CA ILE A 276 4.71 19.34 17.12
C ILE A 276 3.40 18.85 17.79
N ALA A 277 2.66 19.75 18.45
CA ALA A 277 1.35 19.45 19.02
C ALA A 277 0.32 19.05 17.95
N ASP A 278 0.45 19.54 16.72
CA ASP A 278 -0.40 19.14 15.59
C ASP A 278 -0.09 17.71 15.13
N ALA A 279 1.20 17.37 15.04
CA ALA A 279 1.64 16.00 14.77
C ALA A 279 1.14 15.01 15.85
N LYS A 280 0.98 15.47 17.09
CA LYS A 280 0.40 14.65 18.17
C LYS A 280 -1.07 14.28 17.89
N VAL A 281 -1.84 15.12 17.20
CA VAL A 281 -3.23 14.80 16.81
C VAL A 281 -3.26 13.56 15.91
N ILE A 282 -2.34 13.47 14.94
CA ILE A 282 -2.18 12.31 14.06
C ILE A 282 -1.71 11.09 14.87
N LEU A 283 -0.76 11.25 15.77
CA LEU A 283 -0.30 10.17 16.66
C LEU A 283 -1.46 9.59 17.51
N ASP A 284 -2.33 10.44 18.04
CA ASP A 284 -3.48 9.99 18.83
C ASP A 284 -4.48 9.20 17.96
N ALA A 285 -4.66 9.59 16.70
CA ALA A 285 -5.42 8.82 15.71
C ALA A 285 -4.77 7.46 15.42
N VAL A 286 -3.45 7.41 15.21
CA VAL A 286 -2.71 6.15 15.03
C VAL A 286 -2.92 5.21 16.23
N ASN A 287 -2.87 5.73 17.46
CA ASN A 287 -3.09 4.91 18.65
C ASN A 287 -4.51 4.32 18.72
N ARG A 288 -5.53 5.06 18.28
CA ARG A 288 -6.91 4.55 18.19
C ARG A 288 -7.06 3.50 17.10
N VAL A 289 -6.50 3.75 15.92
CA VAL A 289 -6.52 2.83 14.78
C VAL A 289 -5.82 1.53 15.13
N GLU A 290 -4.60 1.56 15.68
CA GLU A 290 -3.87 0.33 16.02
C GLU A 290 -4.57 -0.51 17.10
N ARG A 291 -5.35 0.12 17.99
CA ARG A 291 -6.16 -0.59 18.98
C ARG A 291 -7.36 -1.29 18.33
N ALA A 292 -7.97 -0.68 17.33
CA ALA A 292 -9.08 -1.27 16.58
C ALA A 292 -8.62 -2.30 15.52
N HIS A 293 -7.41 -2.12 14.98
CA HIS A 293 -6.84 -2.87 13.86
C HIS A 293 -5.44 -3.42 14.21
N PRO A 294 -5.36 -4.44 15.10
CA PRO A 294 -4.08 -4.94 15.62
C PRO A 294 -3.17 -5.58 14.56
N SER A 295 -3.73 -5.97 13.41
CA SER A 295 -3.04 -6.43 12.20
C SER A 295 -2.17 -5.37 11.53
N LEU A 296 -2.42 -4.08 11.80
CA LEU A 296 -1.76 -2.92 11.19
C LEU A 296 -0.80 -2.19 12.15
N ILE A 297 -0.45 -2.84 13.25
CA ILE A 297 0.36 -2.26 14.33
C ILE A 297 1.78 -1.92 13.87
N GLY A 298 2.32 -0.79 14.35
CA GLY A 298 3.69 -0.40 14.05
C GLY A 298 4.19 0.83 14.80
N GLY A 299 5.16 1.50 14.21
CA GLY A 299 5.78 2.70 14.73
C GLY A 299 4.99 3.96 14.39
N CYS A 300 5.08 4.95 15.28
CA CYS A 300 4.63 6.30 15.02
C CYS A 300 5.57 7.28 15.72
N GLY A 301 6.14 8.21 14.95
CA GLY A 301 7.06 9.23 15.45
C GLY A 301 6.57 10.62 15.10
N ILE A 302 6.62 11.55 16.03
CA ILE A 302 6.25 12.95 15.77
C ILE A 302 7.50 13.82 15.68
N TYR A 303 7.51 14.74 14.73
CA TYR A 303 8.67 15.56 14.43
C TYR A 303 8.31 17.05 14.44
N SER A 304 9.14 17.85 15.10
CA SER A 304 9.06 19.31 15.04
C SER A 304 9.40 19.83 13.65
N ALA A 305 8.94 21.04 13.35
CA ALA A 305 9.38 21.79 12.17
C ALA A 305 10.89 22.10 12.23
N THR A 306 11.51 22.17 11.06
CA THR A 306 12.87 22.66 10.83
C THR A 306 12.85 23.81 9.83
N SER A 307 14.02 24.32 9.43
CA SER A 307 14.11 25.25 8.30
C SER A 307 13.77 24.61 6.94
N ALA A 308 13.75 23.28 6.85
CA ALA A 308 13.53 22.55 5.60
C ALA A 308 12.09 22.06 5.41
N HIS A 309 11.35 21.85 6.50
CA HIS A 309 9.98 21.31 6.47
C HIS A 309 9.21 21.70 7.75
N GLY A 310 7.87 21.73 7.67
CA GLY A 310 6.97 21.84 8.82
C GLY A 310 6.98 20.61 9.74
N PRO A 311 6.14 20.59 10.80
CA PRO A 311 6.00 19.39 11.61
C PRO A 311 5.39 18.27 10.76
N PHE A 312 5.71 17.02 11.10
CA PHE A 312 5.16 15.85 10.40
C PHE A 312 5.08 14.64 11.33
N THR A 313 4.35 13.61 10.87
CA THR A 313 4.20 12.35 11.59
C THR A 313 4.72 11.19 10.73
N HIS A 314 5.72 10.48 11.26
CA HIS A 314 6.15 9.17 10.76
C HIS A 314 5.10 8.13 11.14
N ILE A 315 4.70 7.27 10.20
CA ILE A 315 3.85 6.09 10.44
C ILE A 315 4.49 4.88 9.77
N ASP A 316 4.47 3.72 10.42
CA ASP A 316 4.83 2.45 9.80
C ASP A 316 4.02 1.25 10.31
N THR A 317 4.22 0.10 9.69
CA THR A 317 3.57 -1.19 10.01
C THR A 317 4.57 -2.27 10.42
N ARG A 318 5.62 -1.90 11.17
CA ARG A 318 6.72 -2.79 11.59
C ARG A 318 6.31 -4.00 12.46
N GLY A 319 5.03 -4.14 12.82
CA GLY A 319 4.51 -5.28 13.58
C GLY A 319 4.63 -5.16 15.10
N TYR A 320 5.04 -4.01 15.64
CA TYR A 320 5.01 -3.73 17.07
C TYR A 320 4.94 -2.22 17.35
N PRO A 321 4.34 -1.80 18.48
CA PRO A 321 4.31 -0.40 18.87
C PRO A 321 5.70 0.17 19.13
N ALA A 322 5.96 1.32 18.53
CA ALA A 322 7.08 2.18 18.88
C ALA A 322 6.63 3.64 18.79
N ARG A 323 6.95 4.44 19.80
CA ARG A 323 6.62 5.86 19.88
C ARG A 323 7.86 6.66 20.20
N TRP A 324 8.10 7.73 19.46
CA TRP A 324 9.24 8.60 19.68
C TRP A 324 8.93 10.03 19.24
N ILE A 325 9.76 10.94 19.73
CA ILE A 325 9.77 12.35 19.36
C ILE A 325 11.11 12.61 18.69
N GLY A 326 11.09 13.20 17.49
CA GLY A 326 12.27 13.63 16.76
C GLY A 326 12.28 15.15 16.57
N THR A 327 13.46 15.74 16.38
CA THR A 327 13.61 17.19 16.16
C THR A 327 13.74 17.57 14.69
N GLY A 328 13.69 16.61 13.76
CA GLY A 328 13.84 16.86 12.32
C GLY A 328 15.28 17.15 11.88
N ASP A 329 16.20 17.34 12.82
CA ASP A 329 17.63 17.45 12.53
C ASP A 329 18.19 16.08 12.15
N SER A 330 18.40 15.87 10.85
CA SER A 330 19.25 14.81 10.29
C SER A 330 20.56 15.39 9.81
#